data_AF-A0ABD1EFV5-F1
#
_entry.id   AF-A0ABD1EFV5-F1
#
_cell.length_a   1.000
_cell.length_b   1.000
_cell.length_c   1.000
_cell.angle_alpha   90.00
_cell.angle_beta   90.00
_cell.angle_gamma   90.00
#
_symmetry.space_group_name_H-M   'P 1'
#
loop_
_entity.id
_entity.type
_entity.pdbx_description
1 polymer ?
#
loop_
_entity_poly.entity_id
_entity_poly.type
_entity_poly.pdbx_seq_one_letter_code
_entity_poly.pdbx_strand_id
1 'polypeptide(L)'
;MYFLVNALIAKFRETGSVANKKRNVEKPVRSEAVEIAILGHVNMDPTLSTRQLASVSGINRGSIRGILKSHHFHPYKIKLVHEINEDNQDRRLEFCEILTRERPNSPLGSRKTTSKGDTSFPLAEINGWTV
;
A
#
# COMPACT_ATOMS: atom_id res chain seq x y z
N MET A 1 18.85 -27.17 45.35
CA MET A 1 19.26 -27.29 43.92
C MET A 1 18.13 -27.72 42.97
N TYR A 2 16.88 -27.99 43.42
CA TYR A 2 15.80 -28.52 42.56
C TYR A 2 14.62 -27.57 42.31
N PHE A 3 14.70 -26.31 42.77
CA PHE A 3 13.56 -25.37 42.73
C PHE A 3 13.06 -25.10 41.31
N LEU A 4 13.98 -24.93 40.36
CA LEU A 4 13.66 -24.73 38.93
C LEU A 4 12.98 -25.95 38.29
N VAL A 5 13.44 -27.16 38.64
CA VAL A 5 12.87 -28.41 38.11
C VAL A 5 11.43 -28.59 38.58
N ASN A 6 11.17 -28.35 39.86
CA ASN A 6 9.82 -28.44 40.42
C ASN A 6 8.88 -27.37 39.83
N ALA A 7 9.37 -26.15 39.61
CA ALA A 7 8.60 -25.09 38.96
C ALA A 7 8.26 -25.42 37.50
N LEU A 8 9.18 -26.06 36.78
CA LEU A 8 8.97 -26.55 35.42
C LEU A 8 7.92 -27.65 35.36
N ILE A 9 7.96 -28.61 36.29
CA ILE A 9 6.99 -29.70 36.39
C ILE A 9 5.60 -29.15 36.73
N ALA A 10 5.49 -28.21 37.67
CA ALA A 10 4.22 -27.56 38.02
C ALA A 10 3.62 -26.83 36.81
N LYS A 11 4.43 -26.02 36.13
CA LYS A 11 4.04 -25.31 34.90
C LYS A 11 3.58 -26.25 33.79
N PHE A 12 4.27 -27.38 33.60
CA PHE A 12 3.89 -28.39 32.62
C PHE A 12 2.57 -29.08 32.98
N ARG A 13 2.33 -29.39 34.26
CA ARG A 13 1.07 -29.99 34.73
C ARG A 13 -0.12 -29.04 34.54
N GLU A 14 0.06 -27.74 34.75
CA GLU A 14 -1.02 -26.75 34.60
C GLU A 14 -1.31 -26.38 33.13
N THR A 15 -0.26 -26.14 32.34
CA THR A 15 -0.40 -25.56 30.99
C THR A 15 -0.22 -26.58 29.86
N GLY A 16 0.25 -27.80 30.17
CA GLY A 16 0.68 -28.79 29.18
C GLY A 16 1.96 -28.40 28.42
N SER A 17 2.62 -27.30 28.79
CA SER A 17 3.77 -26.76 28.07
C SER A 17 4.82 -26.17 28.99
N VAL A 18 6.08 -26.42 28.65
CA VAL A 18 7.25 -25.85 29.31
C VAL A 18 7.63 -24.49 28.72
N ALA A 19 7.09 -24.13 27.55
CA ALA A 19 7.42 -22.89 26.84
C ALA A 19 7.14 -21.65 27.70
N ASN A 20 7.98 -20.62 27.56
CA ASN A 20 7.77 -19.36 28.28
C ASN A 20 6.44 -18.74 27.89
N LYS A 21 5.69 -18.28 28.90
CA LYS A 21 4.43 -17.55 28.67
C LYS A 21 4.77 -16.30 27.85
N LYS A 22 3.97 -16.04 26.81
CA LYS A 22 4.13 -14.81 26.03
C LYS A 22 3.99 -13.63 26.98
N ARG A 23 4.99 -12.74 26.97
CA ARG A 23 4.98 -11.55 27.82
C ARG A 23 3.83 -10.64 27.35
N ASN A 24 2.85 -10.40 28.20
CA ASN A 24 1.87 -9.36 27.96
C ASN A 24 2.55 -8.02 28.29
N VAL A 25 2.88 -7.24 27.26
CA VAL A 25 3.48 -5.91 27.41
C VAL A 25 2.45 -4.91 26.93
N GLU A 26 1.89 -4.16 27.87
CA GLU A 26 1.06 -3.01 27.55
C GLU A 26 1.92 -1.94 26.87
N LYS A 27 1.39 -1.36 25.79
CA LYS A 27 2.08 -0.33 24.99
C LYS A 27 1.39 1.02 25.27
N PRO A 28 1.72 1.73 26.35
CA PRO A 28 0.98 2.93 26.78
C PRO A 28 0.98 4.05 25.74
N VAL A 29 2.03 4.15 24.91
CA VAL A 29 2.14 5.17 23.85
C VAL A 29 1.19 4.89 22.66
N ARG A 30 0.70 3.66 22.53
CA ARG A 30 -0.25 3.23 21.49
C ARG A 30 -1.65 3.05 22.08
N SER A 31 -2.20 4.13 22.64
CA SER A 31 -3.63 4.11 22.99
C SER A 31 -4.45 4.06 21.70
N GLU A 32 -5.63 3.44 21.77
CA GLU A 32 -6.55 3.32 20.63
C GLU A 32 -6.95 4.69 20.08
N ALA A 33 -7.19 5.66 20.96
CA ALA A 33 -7.51 7.04 20.56
C ALA A 33 -6.40 7.69 19.73
N VAL A 34 -5.14 7.43 20.09
CA VAL A 34 -3.97 7.93 19.36
C VAL A 34 -3.86 7.28 17.98
N GLU A 35 -4.11 5.97 17.90
CA GLU A 35 -4.09 5.25 16.63
C GLU A 35 -5.17 5.79 15.68
N ILE A 36 -6.40 5.97 16.16
CA ILE A 36 -7.50 6.55 15.38
C ILE A 36 -7.15 7.94 14.86
N ALA A 37 -6.58 8.80 15.71
CA ALA A 37 -6.19 10.15 15.31
C ALA A 37 -5.14 10.15 14.18
N ILE A 38 -4.10 9.30 14.30
CA ILE A 38 -3.05 9.16 13.28
C ILE A 38 -3.65 8.65 11.96
N LEU A 39 -4.47 7.60 12.04
CA LEU A 39 -5.10 7.01 10.86
C LEU A 39 -6.04 7.98 10.16
N GLY A 40 -6.80 8.77 10.93
CA GLY A 40 -7.66 9.83 10.38
C GLY A 40 -6.88 10.87 9.59
N HIS A 41 -5.76 11.36 10.13
CA HIS A 41 -4.92 12.33 9.41
C HIS A 41 -4.36 11.77 8.09
N VAL A 42 -3.91 10.51 8.10
CA VAL A 42 -3.35 9.86 6.91
C VAL A 42 -4.42 9.57 5.86
N ASN A 43 -5.65 9.30 6.30
CA ASN A 43 -6.78 9.09 5.39
C ASN A 43 -7.24 10.40 4.73
N MET A 44 -7.19 11.52 5.45
CA MET A 44 -7.49 12.84 4.89
C MET A 44 -6.43 13.26 3.86
N ASP A 45 -5.14 13.14 4.22
CA ASP A 45 -4.02 13.54 3.37
C ASP A 45 -2.95 12.43 3.28
N PRO A 46 -3.05 11.52 2.28
CA PRO A 46 -2.13 10.39 2.16
C PRO A 46 -0.71 10.77 1.71
N THR A 47 -0.49 12.02 1.30
CA THR A 47 0.82 12.55 0.89
C THR A 47 1.68 13.01 2.07
N LEU A 48 1.09 13.10 3.27
CA LEU A 48 1.80 13.62 4.44
C LEU A 48 2.98 12.73 4.85
N SER A 49 4.10 13.37 5.16
CA SER A 49 5.27 12.66 5.67
C SER A 49 5.09 12.28 7.14
N THR A 50 5.66 11.14 7.54
CA THR A 50 5.71 10.73 8.96
C THR A 50 6.40 11.75 9.88
N ARG A 51 7.23 12.66 9.34
CA ARG A 51 7.86 13.75 10.10
C ARG A 51 6.86 14.88 10.38
N GLN A 52 6.11 15.31 9.37
CA GLN A 52 5.05 16.30 9.55
C GLN A 52 3.97 15.77 10.50
N LEU A 53 3.59 14.51 10.33
CA LEU A 53 2.60 13.87 11.20
C LEU A 53 3.05 13.84 12.67
N ALA A 54 4.34 13.62 12.93
CA ALA A 54 4.91 13.71 14.28
C ALA A 54 4.85 15.13 14.85
N SER A 55 5.10 16.14 14.02
CA SER A 55 5.01 17.55 14.43
C SER A 55 3.58 17.96 14.78
N VAL A 56 2.58 17.48 14.03
CA VAL A 56 1.18 17.83 14.23
C VAL A 56 0.58 17.08 15.43
N SER A 57 0.87 15.79 15.55
CA SER A 57 0.29 14.94 16.60
C SER A 57 1.06 14.97 17.93
N GLY A 58 2.29 15.49 17.95
CA GLY A 58 3.17 15.45 19.13
C GLY A 58 3.71 14.05 19.46
N ILE A 59 3.50 13.07 18.59
CA ILE A 59 3.89 11.68 18.81
C ILE A 59 5.23 11.38 18.15
N ASN A 60 6.06 10.59 18.82
CA ASN A 60 7.32 10.16 18.25
C ASN A 60 7.11 9.42 16.90
N ARG A 61 7.90 9.81 15.90
CA ARG A 61 7.92 9.23 14.55
C ARG A 61 8.03 7.70 14.54
N GLY A 62 8.79 7.11 15.46
CA GLY A 62 8.95 5.65 15.56
C GLY A 62 7.63 4.94 15.91
N SER A 63 6.84 5.53 16.81
CA SER A 63 5.52 5.01 17.19
C SER A 63 4.55 5.10 16.01
N ILE A 64 4.50 6.26 15.34
CA ILE A 64 3.70 6.48 14.12
C ILE A 64 4.04 5.42 13.07
N ARG A 65 5.33 5.23 12.75
CA ARG A 65 5.74 4.24 11.74
C ARG A 65 5.27 2.83 12.08
N GLY A 66 5.32 2.43 13.34
CA GLY A 66 4.85 1.10 13.72
C GLY A 66 3.32 0.97 13.75
N ILE A 67 2.57 2.05 14.00
CA ILE A 67 1.10 2.08 13.87
C ILE A 67 0.73 1.93 12.39
N LEU A 68 1.36 2.71 11.51
CA LEU A 68 1.13 2.57 10.06
C LEU A 68 1.45 1.17 9.55
N LYS A 69 2.52 0.55 10.09
CA LYS A 69 2.89 -0.83 9.74
C LYS A 69 1.87 -1.85 10.24
N SER A 70 1.28 -1.69 11.43
CA SER A 70 0.27 -2.62 11.95
C SER A 70 -1.05 -2.54 11.20
N HIS A 71 -1.40 -1.37 10.66
CA HIS A 71 -2.60 -1.15 9.86
C HIS A 71 -2.38 -1.28 8.35
N HIS A 72 -1.25 -1.84 7.90
CA HIS A 72 -0.95 -2.08 6.48
C HIS A 72 -0.95 -0.82 5.60
N PHE A 73 -0.64 0.35 6.18
CA PHE A 73 -0.42 1.55 5.39
C PHE A 73 0.96 1.49 4.73
N HIS A 74 0.96 1.61 3.41
CA HIS A 74 2.16 1.64 2.59
C HIS A 74 2.39 3.05 2.05
N PRO A 75 3.65 3.53 2.00
CA PRO A 75 3.95 4.79 1.31
C PRO A 75 3.42 4.75 -0.13
N TYR A 76 2.76 5.84 -0.53
CA TYR A 76 2.22 5.97 -1.88
C TYR A 76 3.33 5.87 -2.93
N LYS A 77 3.08 5.13 -4.01
CA LYS A 77 3.98 5.06 -5.17
C LYS A 77 3.47 6.03 -6.23
N ILE A 78 4.29 7.03 -6.56
CA ILE A 78 4.03 7.95 -7.67
C ILE A 78 3.92 7.12 -8.95
N LYS A 79 2.80 7.25 -9.65
CA LYS A 79 2.60 6.68 -10.98
C LYS A 79 2.76 7.81 -11.99
N LEU A 80 3.67 7.64 -12.94
CA LEU A 80 3.72 8.51 -14.10
C LEU A 80 2.56 8.10 -15.01
N VAL A 81 1.58 8.98 -15.15
CA VAL A 81 0.45 8.80 -16.06
C VAL A 81 0.56 9.89 -17.13
N HIS A 82 0.26 9.56 -18.38
CA HIS A 82 0.18 10.56 -19.43
C HIS A 82 -0.86 11.62 -19.07
N GLU A 83 -0.53 12.89 -19.31
CA GLU A 83 -1.48 13.97 -19.18
C GLU A 83 -2.67 13.73 -20.10
N ILE A 84 -3.88 13.68 -19.52
CA ILE A 84 -5.13 13.49 -20.25
C ILE A 84 -5.67 14.89 -20.53
N ASN A 85 -5.65 15.31 -21.80
CA ASN A 85 -6.37 16.51 -22.24
C ASN A 85 -7.88 16.37 -21.98
N GLU A 86 -8.59 17.49 -21.76
CA GLU A 86 -10.03 17.50 -21.40
C GLU A 86 -10.88 16.69 -22.41
N ASP A 87 -10.64 16.86 -23.71
CA ASP A 87 -11.33 16.11 -24.77
C ASP A 87 -11.03 14.59 -24.80
N ASN A 88 -9.90 14.16 -24.23
CA ASN A 88 -9.48 12.76 -24.27
C ASN A 88 -10.27 11.88 -23.30
N GLN A 89 -10.84 12.47 -22.24
CA GLN A 89 -11.60 11.70 -21.25
C GLN A 89 -12.91 11.19 -21.86
N ASP A 90 -13.64 12.05 -22.56
CA ASP A 90 -14.90 11.69 -23.21
C ASP A 90 -14.68 10.66 -24.33
N ARG A 91 -13.65 10.85 -25.16
CA ARG A 91 -13.29 9.89 -26.23
C ARG A 91 -12.92 8.51 -25.68
N ARG A 92 -12.23 8.46 -24.54
CA ARG A 92 -11.87 7.19 -23.88
C ARG A 92 -13.10 6.50 -23.29
N LEU A 93 -14.02 7.26 -22.69
CA LEU A 93 -15.27 6.74 -22.17
C LEU A 93 -16.16 6.21 -23.30
N GLU A 94 -16.35 6.97 -24.37
CA GLU A 94 -17.10 6.56 -25.55
C GLU A 94 -16.53 5.27 -26.15
N PHE A 95 -15.20 5.18 -26.29
CA PHE A 95 -14.54 3.95 -26.73
C PHE A 95 -14.82 2.76 -25.81
N CYS A 96 -14.73 2.95 -24.48
CA CYS A 96 -15.04 1.91 -23.51
C CYS A 96 -16.52 1.47 -23.57
N GLU A 97 -17.44 2.40 -23.78
CA GLU A 97 -18.88 2.13 -23.91
C GLU A 97 -19.19 1.36 -25.19
N ILE A 98 -18.62 1.78 -26.32
CA ILE A 98 -18.72 1.08 -27.61
C ILE A 98 -18.20 -0.35 -27.46
N LEU A 99 -17.00 -0.54 -26.91
CA LEU A 99 -16.43 -1.88 -26.68
C LEU A 99 -17.28 -2.73 -25.73
N THR A 100 -17.91 -2.12 -24.73
CA THR A 100 -18.75 -2.84 -23.77
C THR A 100 -20.09 -3.24 -24.39
N ARG A 101 -20.67 -2.39 -25.23
CA ARG A 101 -21.92 -2.64 -25.96
C ARG A 101 -21.74 -3.68 -27.07
N GLU A 102 -20.60 -3.64 -27.75
CA GLU A 102 -20.23 -4.54 -28.85
C GLU A 102 -19.81 -5.93 -28.36
N ARG A 103 -19.67 -6.18 -27.04
CA ARG A 103 -19.41 -7.54 -26.53
C ARG A 103 -20.60 -8.45 -26.87
N PRO A 104 -20.49 -9.35 -27.86
CA PRO A 104 -21.53 -10.34 -28.07
C PRO A 104 -21.39 -11.33 -26.92
N ASN A 105 -22.48 -11.58 -26.18
CA ASN A 105 -22.60 -12.64 -25.18
C ASN A 105 -22.30 -14.02 -25.80
N SER A 106 -21.02 -14.32 -26.04
CA SER A 106 -20.55 -15.51 -26.73
C SER A 106 -19.37 -16.10 -25.96
N PRO A 107 -19.33 -17.43 -25.73
CA PRO A 107 -18.30 -18.08 -24.91
C PRO A 107 -16.94 -18.22 -25.63
N LEU A 108 -16.70 -17.46 -26.71
CA LEU A 108 -15.49 -17.50 -27.55
C LEU A 108 -15.05 -16.07 -27.89
N GLY A 109 -14.76 -15.27 -26.86
CA GLY A 109 -14.30 -13.88 -26.99
C GLY A 109 -12.83 -13.73 -27.42
N SER A 110 -12.40 -14.46 -28.46
CA SER A 110 -11.03 -14.38 -28.98
C SER A 110 -11.00 -14.60 -30.49
N ARG A 111 -11.75 -13.80 -31.27
CA ARG A 111 -11.39 -13.62 -32.68
C ARG A 111 -10.18 -12.69 -32.73
N LYS A 112 -9.10 -13.17 -33.35
CA LYS A 112 -7.76 -12.56 -33.37
C LYS A 112 -7.80 -11.09 -33.80
N THR A 113 -7.83 -10.18 -32.84
CA THR A 113 -7.47 -8.78 -33.06
C THR A 113 -5.95 -8.72 -33.10
N THR A 114 -5.36 -8.58 -34.30
CA THR A 114 -3.93 -8.29 -34.41
C THR A 114 -3.71 -6.82 -34.08
N SER A 115 -3.36 -6.51 -32.83
CA SER A 115 -2.88 -5.17 -32.47
C SER A 115 -1.44 -5.03 -32.97
N LYS A 116 -1.22 -4.28 -34.05
CA LYS A 116 0.14 -3.82 -34.40
C LYS A 116 0.46 -2.63 -33.52
N GLY A 117 1.41 -2.80 -32.61
CA GLY A 117 2.03 -1.71 -31.88
C GLY A 117 3.40 -1.46 -32.50
N ASP A 118 3.52 -0.44 -33.34
CA ASP A 118 4.81 -0.08 -33.92
C ASP A 118 5.63 0.63 -32.84
N THR A 119 6.50 -0.11 -32.15
CA THR A 119 7.43 0.44 -31.16
C THR A 119 8.77 0.76 -31.81
N SER A 120 8.90 1.94 -32.41
CA SER A 120 10.18 2.68 -32.56
C SER A 120 9.95 4.03 -33.25
N PHE A 121 10.13 5.14 -32.52
CA PHE A 121 10.45 6.43 -33.15
C PHE A 121 11.96 6.49 -33.37
N PRO A 122 12.48 6.57 -34.61
CA PRO A 122 13.90 6.79 -34.82
C PRO A 122 14.26 8.23 -34.43
N LEU A 123 15.22 8.37 -33.51
CA LEU A 123 15.92 9.64 -33.25
C LEU A 123 16.86 9.93 -34.42
N ALA A 124 16.36 10.58 -35.46
CA ALA A 124 17.11 11.28 -36.48
C ALA A 124 16.14 12.36 -37.00
N GLU A 125 16.35 13.67 -36.88
CA GLU A 125 17.57 14.46 -36.96
C GLU A 125 17.40 15.71 -36.06
N ILE A 126 18.25 15.88 -35.06
CA ILE A 126 18.51 17.20 -34.46
C ILE A 126 20.02 17.35 -34.46
N ASN A 127 20.59 17.81 -35.57
CA ASN A 127 21.94 18.35 -35.64
C ASN A 127 22.00 19.37 -36.79
N GLY A 128 21.34 20.51 -36.56
CA GLY A 128 21.41 21.70 -37.42
C GLY A 128 22.29 22.82 -36.84
N TRP A 129 23.19 22.51 -35.91
CA TRP A 129 24.13 23.48 -35.34
C TRP A 129 25.53 22.85 -35.29
N THR A 130 26.36 23.23 -36.26
CA THR A 130 27.80 22.97 -36.26
C THR A 130 28.50 24.30 -36.01
N VAL A 131 29.18 24.37 -34.86
CA VAL A 131 30.22 25.32 -34.36
C VAL A 131 30.00 26.80 -34.61
#